data_AF-A0A135ID67-F1
#
_entry.id   AF-A0A135ID67-F1
#
_cell.length_a   1.000
_cell.length_b   1.000
_cell.length_c   1.000
_cell.angle_alpha   90.00
_cell.angle_beta   90.00
_cell.angle_gamma   90.00
#
_symmetry.space_group_name_H-M   'P 1'
#
loop_
_entity.id
_entity.type
_entity.pdbx_description
1 polymer ?
#
loop_
_entity_poly.entity_id
_entity_poly.type
_entity_poly.pdbx_seq_one_letter_code
_entity_poly.pdbx_strand_id
1 'polypeptide(L)'
;MRYLDAAFRHAGRSGFLAWDYSRAAFLARAGLCLGKVTQEECAFLLNYLSLQIRQRFSGWSEYLHSFIFGRNYWDYINDEDNDAINTPYLLSDGFHVSFSRFFKDIEADEACPVHWVDWFTPLPELKAPESLQAILNDEPGDDK
;
A
#
# COMPACT_ATOMS: atom_id res chain seq x y z
N MET A 1 -15.89 18.31 -0.07
CA MET A 1 -14.54 18.49 0.48
C MET A 1 -13.57 18.23 -0.67
N ARG A 2 -12.52 19.04 -0.88
CA ARG A 2 -11.60 18.82 -2.02
C ARG A 2 -10.68 17.63 -1.73
N TYR A 3 -10.27 16.89 -2.76
CA TYR A 3 -9.38 15.71 -2.63
C TYR A 3 -8.13 16.00 -1.80
N LEU A 4 -7.44 17.11 -2.05
CA LEU A 4 -6.22 17.47 -1.32
C LEU A 4 -6.49 17.68 0.18
N ASP A 5 -7.64 18.28 0.52
CA ASP A 5 -8.06 18.46 1.91
C ASP A 5 -8.38 17.10 2.56
N ALA A 6 -9.00 16.18 1.82
CA ALA A 6 -9.34 14.85 2.31
C ALA A 6 -8.11 13.93 2.41
N ALA A 7 -7.26 13.88 1.39
CA ALA A 7 -6.00 13.14 1.39
C ALA A 7 -5.10 13.61 2.53
N PHE A 8 -4.91 14.92 2.70
CA PHE A 8 -4.12 15.45 3.82
C PHE A 8 -4.72 15.10 5.18
N ARG A 9 -6.05 15.19 5.34
CA ARG A 9 -6.72 14.87 6.62
C ARG A 9 -6.72 13.39 6.97
N HIS A 10 -6.87 12.51 5.98
CA HIS A 10 -7.13 11.09 6.21
C HIS A 10 -5.91 10.19 5.99
N ALA A 11 -5.02 10.53 5.06
CA ALA A 11 -3.75 9.82 4.90
C ALA A 11 -2.61 10.45 5.73
N GLY A 12 -2.80 11.68 6.20
CA GLY A 12 -1.87 12.35 7.12
C GLY A 12 -0.45 12.43 6.57
N ARG A 13 0.54 12.26 7.46
CA ARG A 13 1.97 12.30 7.13
C ARG A 13 2.43 11.08 6.33
N SER A 14 1.65 9.99 6.36
CA SER A 14 1.99 8.74 5.69
C SER A 14 1.65 8.77 4.20
N GLY A 15 0.86 9.76 3.74
CA GLY A 15 0.57 9.97 2.32
C GLY A 15 0.07 8.69 1.65
N PHE A 16 0.69 8.29 0.54
CA PHE A 16 0.29 7.11 -0.22
C PHE A 16 1.15 5.87 0.07
N LEU A 17 1.92 5.86 1.15
CA LEU A 17 2.86 4.77 1.46
C LEU A 17 2.21 3.39 1.56
N ALA A 18 0.95 3.30 2.02
CA ALA A 18 0.28 1.99 2.09
C ALA A 18 -0.01 1.42 0.69
N TRP A 19 -0.23 2.27 -0.32
CA TRP A 19 -0.31 1.84 -1.72
C TRP A 19 1.04 1.27 -2.20
N ASP A 20 2.12 1.99 -1.93
CA ASP A 20 3.47 1.55 -2.33
C ASP A 20 3.84 0.22 -1.68
N TYR A 21 3.59 0.06 -0.38
CA TYR A 21 3.80 -1.21 0.32
C TYR A 21 2.95 -2.34 -0.22
N SER A 22 1.69 -2.08 -0.56
CA SER A 22 0.80 -3.08 -1.16
C SER A 22 1.31 -3.52 -2.53
N ARG A 23 1.81 -2.58 -3.34
CA ARG A 23 2.44 -2.87 -4.65
C ARG A 23 3.73 -3.66 -4.49
N ALA A 24 4.58 -3.31 -3.52
CA ALA A 24 5.79 -4.09 -3.20
C ALA A 24 5.45 -5.52 -2.78
N ALA A 25 4.42 -5.70 -1.93
CA ALA A 25 3.97 -7.02 -1.50
C ALA A 25 3.41 -7.85 -2.67
N PHE A 26 2.66 -7.22 -3.57
CA PHE A 26 2.22 -7.84 -4.82
C PHE A 26 3.40 -8.30 -5.68
N LEU A 27 4.40 -7.44 -5.89
CA LEU A 27 5.58 -7.76 -6.69
C LEU A 27 6.39 -8.91 -6.09
N ALA A 28 6.54 -8.98 -4.75
CA ALA A 28 7.20 -10.11 -4.09
C ALA A 28 6.48 -11.44 -4.38
N ARG A 29 5.14 -11.46 -4.30
CA ARG A 29 4.33 -12.64 -4.61
C ARG A 29 4.37 -13.00 -6.10
N ALA A 30 4.29 -12.02 -6.98
CA ALA A 30 4.43 -12.23 -8.42
C ALA A 30 5.81 -12.78 -8.78
N GLY A 31 6.86 -12.23 -8.16
CA GLY A 31 8.23 -12.72 -8.28
C GLY A 31 8.36 -14.19 -7.86
N LEU A 32 7.71 -14.58 -6.75
CA LEU A 32 7.65 -15.99 -6.34
C LEU A 32 6.96 -16.87 -7.39
N CYS A 33 5.78 -16.46 -7.89
CA CYS A 33 5.06 -17.21 -8.93
C CYS A 33 5.86 -17.38 -10.22
N LEU A 34 6.71 -16.40 -10.56
CA LEU A 34 7.56 -16.42 -11.75
C LEU A 34 8.94 -17.06 -11.52
N GLY A 35 9.20 -17.60 -10.32
CA GLY A 35 10.50 -18.18 -9.97
C GLY A 35 11.66 -17.17 -9.92
N LYS A 36 11.35 -15.88 -9.76
CA LYS A 36 12.31 -14.78 -9.62
C LYS A 36 12.69 -14.51 -8.17
N VAL A 37 11.87 -14.96 -7.23
CA VAL A 37 12.06 -14.82 -5.78
C VAL A 37 11.81 -16.19 -5.17
N THR A 38 12.66 -16.63 -4.25
CA THR A 38 12.49 -17.90 -3.53
C THR A 38 11.38 -17.77 -2.47
N GLN A 39 10.93 -18.90 -1.93
CA GLN A 39 9.92 -18.88 -0.85
C GLN A 39 10.45 -18.17 0.40
N GLU A 40 11.72 -18.36 0.73
CA GLU A 40 12.39 -17.76 1.88
C GLU A 40 12.53 -16.24 1.70
N GLU A 41 12.92 -15.79 0.52
CA GLU A 41 12.99 -14.37 0.16
C GLU A 41 11.62 -13.71 0.19
N CYS A 42 10.60 -14.34 -0.39
CA CYS A 42 9.24 -13.81 -0.40
C CYS A 42 8.68 -13.69 1.03
N ALA A 43 8.88 -14.71 1.86
CA ALA A 43 8.47 -14.68 3.27
C ALA A 43 9.18 -13.55 4.04
N PHE A 44 10.49 -13.40 3.86
CA PHE A 44 11.25 -12.32 4.47
C PHE A 44 10.76 -10.94 4.01
N LEU A 45 10.59 -10.73 2.69
CA LEU A 45 10.15 -9.45 2.14
C LEU A 45 8.76 -9.06 2.64
N LEU A 46 7.81 -10.00 2.66
CA LEU A 46 6.47 -9.75 3.20
C LEU A 46 6.50 -9.42 4.70
N ASN A 47 7.35 -10.09 5.48
CA ASN A 47 7.54 -9.78 6.89
C ASN A 47 8.18 -8.40 7.10
N TYR A 48 9.22 -8.09 6.32
CA TYR A 48 9.89 -6.79 6.33
C TYR A 48 8.90 -5.65 6.01
N LEU A 49 8.10 -5.79 4.95
CA LEU A 49 7.06 -4.83 4.59
C LEU A 49 6.04 -4.66 5.73
N SER A 50 5.61 -5.76 6.35
CA SER A 50 4.67 -5.74 7.48
C SER A 50 5.24 -4.96 8.68
N LEU A 51 6.54 -5.11 8.97
CA LEU A 51 7.23 -4.32 9.99
C LEU A 51 7.29 -2.83 9.63
N GLN A 52 7.61 -2.50 8.37
CA GLN A 52 7.65 -1.11 7.92
C GLN A 52 6.26 -0.44 8.00
N ILE A 53 5.20 -1.16 7.63
CA ILE A 53 3.81 -0.73 7.76
C ILE A 53 3.49 -0.46 9.24
N ARG A 54 3.82 -1.39 10.14
CA ARG A 54 3.52 -1.25 11.58
C ARG A 54 4.23 -0.06 12.24
N GLN A 55 5.37 0.37 11.71
CA GLN A 55 6.08 1.57 12.19
C GLN A 55 5.46 2.89 11.71
N ARG A 56 4.71 2.87 10.61
CA ARG A 56 4.22 4.08 9.91
C ARG A 56 2.74 4.34 10.09
N PHE A 57 1.96 3.32 10.41
CA PHE A 57 0.52 3.41 10.57
C PHE A 57 0.12 2.93 11.97
N SER A 58 -0.82 3.66 12.57
CA SER A 58 -1.34 3.39 13.91
C SER A 58 -2.42 2.31 13.95
N GLY A 59 -3.00 1.95 12.80
CA GLY A 59 -4.10 1.00 12.72
C GLY A 59 -4.57 0.75 11.29
N TRP A 60 -5.45 -0.25 11.14
CA TRP A 60 -6.07 -0.60 9.85
C TRP A 60 -6.76 0.57 9.18
N SER A 61 -7.46 1.41 9.95
CA SER A 61 -8.15 2.57 9.40
C SER A 61 -7.17 3.50 8.67
N GLU A 62 -6.09 3.93 9.32
CA GLU A 62 -5.10 4.83 8.71
C GLU A 62 -4.42 4.19 7.48
N TYR A 63 -4.07 2.91 7.59
CA TYR A 63 -3.51 2.13 6.49
C TYR A 63 -4.43 2.06 5.28
N LEU A 64 -5.71 1.72 5.49
CA LEU A 64 -6.70 1.61 4.41
C LEU A 64 -6.95 2.96 3.74
N HIS A 65 -7.03 4.05 4.50
CA HIS A 65 -7.16 5.39 3.91
C HIS A 65 -5.95 5.70 3.01
N SER A 66 -4.73 5.50 3.51
CA SER A 66 -3.50 5.71 2.72
C SER A 66 -3.47 4.84 1.45
N PHE A 67 -3.90 3.58 1.54
CA PHE A 67 -3.93 2.65 0.42
C PHE A 67 -4.94 3.09 -0.64
N ILE A 68 -6.18 3.39 -0.26
CA ILE A 68 -7.26 3.73 -1.19
C ILE A 68 -6.97 5.09 -1.84
N PHE A 69 -6.43 6.06 -1.10
CA PHE A 69 -5.98 7.32 -1.69
C PHE A 69 -4.85 7.12 -2.70
N GLY A 70 -3.83 6.35 -2.34
CA GLY A 70 -2.73 6.06 -3.26
C GLY A 70 -3.20 5.36 -4.52
N ARG A 71 -4.11 4.38 -4.40
CA ARG A 71 -4.73 3.70 -5.53
C ARG A 71 -5.48 4.67 -6.45
N ASN A 72 -6.36 5.51 -5.90
CA ASN A 72 -7.15 6.45 -6.70
C ASN A 72 -6.24 7.47 -7.41
N TYR A 73 -5.18 7.93 -6.74
CA TYR A 73 -4.20 8.80 -7.36
C TYR A 73 -3.42 8.09 -8.48
N TRP A 74 -3.02 6.84 -8.26
CA TRP A 74 -2.37 6.02 -9.28
C TRP A 74 -3.29 5.82 -10.48
N ASP A 75 -4.57 5.51 -10.28
CA ASP A 75 -5.55 5.34 -11.36
C ASP A 75 -5.63 6.65 -12.16
N TYR A 76 -5.74 7.81 -11.49
CA TYR A 76 -5.79 9.12 -12.13
C TYR A 76 -4.56 9.43 -13.01
N ILE A 77 -3.34 9.19 -12.53
CA ILE A 77 -2.13 9.52 -13.30
C ILE A 77 -1.82 8.54 -14.44
N ASN A 78 -2.47 7.37 -14.45
CA ASN A 78 -2.31 6.36 -15.52
C ASN A 78 -3.53 6.32 -16.45
N ASP A 79 -4.53 7.15 -16.20
CA ASP A 79 -5.66 7.29 -17.09
C ASP A 79 -5.26 8.10 -18.32
N GLU A 80 -5.60 7.59 -19.51
CA GLU A 80 -5.29 8.23 -20.79
C GLU A 80 -6.29 9.36 -21.14
N ASP A 81 -7.38 9.47 -20.39
CA ASP A 81 -8.38 10.51 -20.56
C ASP A 81 -7.83 11.91 -20.21
N ASN A 82 -8.50 12.95 -20.72
CA ASN A 82 -8.09 14.33 -20.52
C ASN A 82 -8.25 14.77 -19.06
N ASP A 83 -7.33 15.58 -18.54
CA ASP A 83 -7.40 16.16 -17.19
C ASP A 83 -8.72 16.90 -16.90
N ALA A 84 -9.36 17.50 -17.91
CA ALA A 84 -10.66 18.14 -17.77
C ALA A 84 -11.79 17.17 -17.39
N ILE A 85 -11.61 15.87 -17.64
CA ILE A 85 -12.50 14.76 -17.28
C ILE A 85 -12.00 14.10 -15.98
N ASN A 86 -10.70 13.84 -15.90
CA ASN A 86 -10.09 13.08 -14.80
C ASN A 86 -9.96 13.88 -13.51
N THR A 87 -9.71 15.18 -13.60
CA THR A 87 -9.57 16.06 -12.42
C THR A 87 -10.89 16.18 -11.67
N PRO A 88 -12.05 16.49 -12.30
CA PRO A 88 -13.33 16.47 -11.59
C PRO A 88 -13.68 15.10 -11.00
N TYR A 89 -13.31 13.99 -11.66
CA TYR A 89 -13.48 12.64 -11.13
C TYR A 89 -12.62 12.44 -9.87
N LEU A 90 -11.33 12.75 -9.90
CA LEU A 90 -10.48 12.67 -8.71
C LEU A 90 -10.95 13.60 -7.58
N LEU A 91 -11.36 14.84 -7.91
CA LEU A 91 -11.61 15.91 -6.94
C LEU A 91 -13.04 15.98 -6.37
N SER A 92 -14.04 15.45 -7.08
CA SER A 92 -15.46 15.74 -6.84
C SER A 92 -16.35 14.49 -6.81
N ASP A 93 -16.37 13.70 -7.90
CA ASP A 93 -17.37 12.64 -8.10
C ASP A 93 -16.81 11.22 -7.93
N GLY A 94 -15.57 10.97 -8.35
CA GLY A 94 -14.86 9.70 -8.19
C GLY A 94 -14.36 9.45 -6.78
N PHE A 95 -14.05 10.51 -6.01
CA PHE A 95 -13.83 10.40 -4.56
C PHE A 95 -15.03 9.78 -3.86
N HIS A 96 -16.28 10.06 -4.25
CA HIS A 96 -17.41 9.49 -3.52
C HIS A 96 -17.74 8.08 -4.01
N VAL A 97 -17.57 7.79 -5.30
CA VAL A 97 -17.96 6.50 -5.87
C VAL A 97 -16.87 5.45 -5.70
N SER A 98 -15.64 5.66 -6.14
CA SER A 98 -14.60 4.61 -6.06
C SER A 98 -14.10 4.39 -4.64
N PHE A 99 -13.80 5.46 -3.90
CA PHE A 99 -13.28 5.40 -2.54
C PHE A 99 -14.31 4.82 -1.56
N SER A 100 -15.55 5.37 -1.54
CA SER A 100 -16.59 4.88 -0.63
C SER A 100 -17.05 3.47 -1.02
N ARG A 101 -17.05 3.13 -2.32
CA ARG A 101 -17.30 1.75 -2.74
C ARG A 101 -16.22 0.81 -2.25
N PHE A 102 -14.94 1.20 -2.30
CA PHE A 102 -13.86 0.37 -1.79
C PHE A 102 -14.01 0.07 -0.29
N PHE A 103 -14.34 1.08 0.52
CA PHE A 103 -14.62 0.86 1.93
C PHE A 103 -15.85 -0.04 2.13
N LYS A 104 -16.93 0.17 1.37
CA LYS A 104 -18.11 -0.70 1.42
C LYS A 104 -17.79 -2.14 1.02
N ASP A 105 -16.96 -2.34 0.00
CA ASP A 105 -16.57 -3.65 -0.49
C ASP A 105 -15.70 -4.36 0.57
N ILE A 106 -14.78 -3.64 1.23
CA ILE A 106 -14.02 -4.15 2.37
C ILE A 106 -14.94 -4.50 3.54
N GLU A 107 -15.85 -3.60 3.92
CA GLU A 107 -16.81 -3.80 5.01
C GLU A 107 -17.76 -4.98 4.75
N ALA A 108 -18.18 -5.17 3.51
CA ALA A 108 -19.07 -6.26 3.10
C ALA A 108 -18.34 -7.60 2.92
N ASP A 109 -17.04 -7.59 2.69
CA ASP A 109 -16.22 -8.80 2.59
C ASP A 109 -15.85 -9.31 3.99
N GLU A 110 -16.67 -10.21 4.54
CA GLU A 110 -16.42 -10.86 5.83
C GLU A 110 -15.09 -11.66 5.85
N ALA A 111 -14.60 -12.09 4.69
CA ALA A 111 -13.32 -12.79 4.59
C ALA A 111 -12.13 -11.83 4.64
N CYS A 112 -12.36 -10.51 4.54
CA CYS A 112 -11.29 -9.52 4.58
C CYS A 112 -10.54 -9.58 5.94
N PRO A 113 -9.21 -9.77 5.93
CA PRO A 113 -8.43 -9.91 7.17
C PRO A 113 -8.53 -8.74 8.14
N VAL A 114 -8.86 -7.53 7.64
CA VAL A 114 -8.95 -6.33 8.48
C VAL A 114 -10.03 -6.42 9.56
N HIS A 115 -11.00 -7.33 9.40
CA HIS A 115 -12.10 -7.53 10.37
C HIS A 115 -11.71 -8.42 11.55
N TRP A 116 -10.74 -9.32 11.37
CA TRP A 116 -10.44 -10.37 12.34
C TRP A 116 -8.95 -10.51 12.69
N VAL A 117 -8.05 -9.83 11.97
CA VAL A 117 -6.64 -9.70 12.32
C VAL A 117 -6.45 -8.43 13.14
N ASP A 118 -5.99 -8.57 14.37
CA ASP A 118 -5.61 -7.41 15.17
C ASP A 118 -4.39 -6.70 14.56
N TRP A 119 -4.41 -5.36 14.54
CA TRP A 119 -3.32 -4.56 13.97
C TRP A 119 -1.95 -4.85 14.62
N PHE A 120 -1.94 -5.17 15.92
CA PHE A 120 -0.74 -5.46 16.69
C PHE A 120 -0.40 -6.95 16.73
N THR A 121 -1.00 -7.77 15.88
CA THR A 121 -0.64 -9.19 15.72
C THR A 121 0.89 -9.36 15.66
N PRO A 122 1.50 -10.19 16.53
CA PRO A 122 2.94 -10.40 16.53
C PRO A 122 3.44 -10.86 15.16
N LEU A 123 4.50 -10.21 14.68
CA LEU A 123 5.15 -10.59 13.43
C LEU A 123 6.37 -11.47 13.75
N PRO A 124 6.66 -12.50 12.96
CA PRO A 124 7.81 -13.36 13.19
C PRO A 124 9.13 -12.59 12.99
N GLU A 125 10.16 -13.02 13.71
CA GLU A 125 11.53 -12.58 13.46
C GLU A 125 12.15 -13.47 12.39
N LEU A 126 12.32 -12.92 11.18
CA LEU A 126 12.94 -13.61 10.06
C LEU A 126 14.31 -13.01 9.79
N LYS A 127 15.33 -13.88 9.65
CA LYS A 127 16.66 -13.44 9.21
C LYS A 127 16.62 -13.15 7.71
N ALA A 128 17.31 -12.10 7.29
CA ALA A 128 17.48 -11.79 5.87
C ALA A 128 18.22 -12.95 5.17
N PRO A 129 17.65 -13.54 4.10
CA PRO A 129 18.36 -14.49 3.26
C PRO A 129 19.65 -13.87 2.71
N GLU A 130 20.72 -14.65 2.58
CA GLU A 130 22.03 -14.17 2.12
C GLU A 130 21.94 -13.45 0.77
N SER A 131 21.12 -13.95 -0.14
CA SER A 131 20.85 -13.37 -1.45
C SER A 131 20.25 -11.96 -1.39
N LEU A 132 19.51 -11.62 -0.33
CA LEU A 132 18.93 -10.29 -0.12
C LEU A 132 19.81 -9.39 0.73
N GLN A 133 20.72 -9.93 1.54
CA GLN A 133 21.58 -9.12 2.41
C GLN A 133 22.42 -8.12 1.62
N ALA A 134 23.00 -8.54 0.48
CA ALA A 134 23.77 -7.63 -0.38
C ALA A 134 22.90 -6.48 -0.92
N ILE A 135 21.67 -6.79 -1.36
CA ILE A 135 20.74 -5.81 -1.94
C ILE A 135 20.21 -4.83 -0.88
N LEU A 136 19.98 -5.31 0.34
CA LEU A 136 19.45 -4.48 1.44
C LEU A 136 20.52 -3.63 2.11
N ASN A 137 21.78 -4.05 2.05
CA ASN A 137 22.92 -3.33 2.61
C ASN A 137 23.56 -2.35 1.63
N ASP A 138 23.26 -2.45 0.33
CA ASP A 138 23.52 -1.37 -0.63
C ASP A 138 22.57 -0.21 -0.27
N GLU A 139 23.03 0.70 0.60
CA GLU A 139 22.44 2.03 0.68
C GLU A 139 22.44 2.62 -0.73
N PRO A 140 21.37 3.29 -1.18
CA PRO A 140 21.45 4.07 -2.42
C PRO A 140 22.58 5.07 -2.20
N GLY A 141 23.69 4.88 -2.93
CA GLY A 141 24.81 5.80 -2.86
C GLY A 141 24.28 7.21 -3.05
N ASP A 142 24.79 8.15 -2.27
CA ASP A 142 24.68 9.58 -2.52
C ASP A 142 25.16 9.85 -3.97
N ASP A 143 24.25 9.76 -4.94
CA ASP A 143 24.42 10.36 -6.25
C ASP A 143 24.35 11.88 -6.02
N LYS A 144 25.54 12.43 -5.78
CA LYS A 144 25.83 13.87 -5.74
C LYS A 144 25.59 14.54 -7.08
#